data_AF-F9N3U7-F1
#
_entry.id   AF-F9N3U7-F1
#
_cell.length_a   1.000
_cell.length_b   1.000
_cell.length_c   1.000
_cell.angle_alpha   90.00
_cell.angle_beta   90.00
_cell.angle_gamma   90.00
#
_symmetry.space_group_name_H-M   'P 1'
#
loop_
_entity.id
_entity.type
_entity.pdbx_description
1 polymer ?
#
loop_
_entity_poly.entity_id
_entity_poly.type
_entity_poly.pdbx_seq_one_letter_code
_entity_poly.pdbx_strand_id
1 'polypeptide(L)'
;MESILLGSKSPFLSATFKLFDVIGVALVVTISISAGYLNTRLEKYVDWGPWTTFIPFGLISVINVGISMLSTRFTGKLSNWGNYLGIVNTILSGAIDYILGNKAAIITYPITFIIYTFAIKKWKASYEGIPNTITPSRKYIVGTIITIVTFTISIVANYTGFNKNINFLSTLTTIVFAFSLIANLFNALKLDTQWPFWMVYNIVQLLKAFT
;
A
#
# COMPACT_ATOMS: atom_id res chain seq x y z
N MET A 1 9.73 -36.03 21.82
CA MET A 1 9.24 -36.13 20.41
C MET A 1 8.61 -34.79 20.05
N GLU A 2 9.38 -33.71 20.19
CA GLU A 2 8.85 -32.33 20.36
C GLU A 2 9.56 -31.33 19.41
N SER A 3 10.15 -31.84 18.33
CA SER A 3 11.00 -31.05 17.42
C SER A 3 10.50 -31.00 15.97
N ILE A 4 9.26 -31.43 15.68
CA ILE A 4 8.77 -31.57 14.29
C ILE A 4 7.70 -30.53 13.89
N LEU A 5 7.24 -29.65 14.79
CA LEU A 5 6.11 -28.73 14.49
C LEU A 5 6.46 -27.25 14.27
N LEU A 6 7.73 -26.88 14.22
CA LEU A 6 8.14 -25.54 13.73
C LEU A 6 8.61 -25.68 12.30
N GLY A 7 7.67 -25.57 11.36
CA GLY A 7 7.98 -25.43 9.94
C GLY A 7 9.06 -24.37 9.77
N SER A 8 10.25 -24.80 9.33
CA SER A 8 11.41 -23.95 9.13
C SER A 8 11.09 -22.99 7.98
N LYS A 9 10.46 -21.86 8.27
CA LYS A 9 10.50 -20.72 7.36
C LYS A 9 11.97 -20.37 7.21
N SER A 10 12.49 -20.41 5.98
CA SER A 10 13.88 -20.03 5.74
C SER A 10 14.10 -18.63 6.34
N PRO A 11 15.19 -18.42 7.11
CA PRO A 11 15.44 -17.13 7.74
C PRO A 11 15.56 -16.00 6.70
N PHE A 12 15.84 -16.34 5.44
CA PHE A 12 15.90 -15.44 4.31
C PHE A 12 14.55 -14.77 4.01
N LEU A 13 13.43 -15.48 4.06
CA LEU A 13 12.10 -14.92 3.75
C LEU A 13 11.34 -14.41 4.99
N SER A 14 11.98 -14.41 6.15
CA SER A 14 11.36 -13.96 7.40
C SER A 14 11.38 -12.43 7.51
N ALA A 15 10.26 -11.84 7.96
CA ALA A 15 10.15 -10.42 8.34
C ALA A 15 11.10 -10.02 9.49
N THR A 16 11.91 -10.94 10.00
CA THR A 16 12.98 -10.70 10.97
C THR A 16 14.34 -10.40 10.30
N PHE A 17 14.51 -10.75 9.02
CA PHE A 17 15.77 -10.51 8.32
C PHE A 17 15.94 -9.02 8.02
N LYS A 18 16.97 -8.40 8.61
CA LYS A 18 17.23 -6.95 8.50
C LYS A 18 17.84 -6.56 7.15
N LEU A 19 18.48 -7.50 6.44
CA LEU A 19 19.15 -7.23 5.17
C LEU A 19 18.17 -6.78 4.08
N PHE A 20 16.95 -7.33 4.06
CA PHE A 20 15.91 -6.89 3.12
C PHE A 20 15.49 -5.43 3.34
N ASP A 21 15.52 -4.94 4.59
CA ASP A 21 15.25 -3.52 4.86
C ASP A 21 16.37 -2.64 4.28
N VAL A 22 17.63 -3.04 4.50
CA VAL A 22 18.80 -2.32 3.98
C VAL A 22 18.81 -2.30 2.45
N ILE A 23 18.58 -3.45 1.82
CA ILE A 23 18.51 -3.56 0.34
C ILE A 23 17.37 -2.70 -0.19
N GLY A 24 16.18 -2.76 0.43
CA GLY A 24 15.03 -1.96 0.02
C GLY A 24 15.31 -0.46 0.09
N VAL A 25 15.88 0.01 1.21
CA VAL A 25 16.22 1.44 1.39
C VAL A 25 17.31 1.85 0.41
N ALA A 26 18.38 1.06 0.28
CA ALA A 26 19.48 1.34 -0.65
C ALA A 26 18.98 1.43 -2.09
N LEU A 27 18.07 0.54 -2.51
CA LEU A 27 17.46 0.56 -3.83
C LEU A 27 16.68 1.85 -4.07
N VAL A 28 15.76 2.21 -3.15
CA VAL A 28 14.94 3.42 -3.28
C VAL A 28 15.80 4.67 -3.34
N VAL A 29 16.78 4.80 -2.44
CA VAL A 29 17.68 5.95 -2.40
C VAL A 29 18.54 6.03 -3.66
N THR A 30 19.12 4.91 -4.10
CA THR A 30 19.97 4.86 -5.30
C THR A 30 19.20 5.25 -6.55
N ILE A 31 18.01 4.67 -6.76
CA ILE A 31 17.16 5.01 -7.93
C ILE A 31 16.73 6.48 -7.88
N SER A 32 16.37 6.98 -6.69
CA SER A 32 15.93 8.37 -6.53
C SER A 32 17.05 9.38 -6.80
N ILE A 33 18.29 9.04 -6.43
CA ILE A 33 19.49 9.83 -6.76
C ILE A 33 19.79 9.73 -8.26
N SER A 34 19.87 8.52 -8.82
CA SER A 34 20.25 8.31 -10.22
C SER A 34 19.25 8.92 -11.20
N ALA A 35 17.96 8.95 -10.84
CA ALA A 35 16.92 9.58 -11.64
C ALA A 35 16.85 11.12 -11.46
N GLY A 36 17.70 11.71 -10.60
CA GLY A 36 17.65 13.13 -10.24
C GLY A 36 16.35 13.55 -9.52
N TYR A 37 15.56 12.57 -9.05
CA TYR A 37 14.22 12.80 -8.53
C TYR A 37 14.23 13.61 -7.24
N LEU A 38 15.22 13.40 -6.37
CA LEU A 38 15.37 14.15 -5.10
C LEU A 38 15.47 15.67 -5.29
N ASN A 39 15.99 16.13 -6.43
CA ASN A 39 16.16 17.55 -6.72
C ASN A 39 14.92 18.19 -7.33
N THR A 40 13.87 17.41 -7.61
CA THR A 40 12.64 17.95 -8.19
C THR A 40 11.89 18.85 -7.20
N ARG A 41 11.30 19.91 -7.74
CA ARG A 41 10.43 20.86 -7.04
C ARG A 41 9.00 20.70 -7.52
N LEU A 42 8.06 21.23 -6.75
CA LEU A 42 6.63 21.13 -7.08
C LEU A 42 6.31 21.80 -8.43
N GLU A 43 7.03 22.88 -8.77
CA GLU A 43 6.90 23.61 -10.05
C GLU A 43 7.07 22.73 -11.30
N LYS A 44 7.81 21.62 -11.18
CA LYS A 44 8.00 20.66 -12.28
C LYS A 44 6.69 19.97 -12.67
N TYR A 45 5.74 19.90 -11.74
CA TYR A 45 4.52 19.09 -11.87
C TYR A 45 3.24 19.92 -11.94
N VAL A 46 3.25 21.14 -11.37
CA VAL A 46 2.07 22.02 -11.34
C VAL A 46 2.46 23.47 -11.58
N ASP A 47 1.57 24.23 -12.23
CA ASP A 47 1.71 25.67 -12.43
C ASP A 47 0.79 26.44 -11.48
N TRP A 48 1.14 26.45 -10.19
CA TRP A 48 0.35 27.14 -9.14
C TRP A 48 1.01 28.44 -8.67
N GLY A 49 2.02 28.91 -9.39
CA GLY A 49 2.76 30.14 -9.12
C GLY A 49 4.12 29.95 -8.44
N PRO A 50 4.83 31.07 -8.15
CA PRO A 50 6.25 31.05 -7.80
C PRO A 50 6.61 30.37 -6.47
N TRP A 51 5.64 30.16 -5.59
CA TRP A 51 5.89 29.49 -4.30
C TRP A 51 6.19 27.99 -4.47
N THR A 52 5.82 27.39 -5.60
CA THR A 52 6.02 25.97 -5.90
C THR A 52 7.51 25.59 -6.07
N THR A 53 8.38 26.55 -6.40
CA THR A 53 9.85 26.40 -6.46
C THR A 53 10.45 26.04 -5.10
N PHE A 54 9.83 26.47 -3.99
CA PHE A 54 10.34 26.24 -2.64
C PHE A 54 9.95 24.88 -2.05
N ILE A 55 9.07 24.13 -2.72
CA ILE A 55 8.58 22.85 -2.20
C ILE A 55 9.45 21.71 -2.76
N PRO A 56 10.23 21.02 -1.91
CA PRO A 56 11.11 19.93 -2.33
C PRO A 56 10.30 18.65 -2.55
N PHE A 57 9.48 18.66 -3.60
CA PHE A 57 8.51 17.59 -3.88
C PHE A 57 9.17 16.21 -3.99
N GLY A 58 10.31 16.11 -4.67
CA GLY A 58 11.07 14.86 -4.76
C GLY A 58 11.48 14.28 -3.41
N LEU A 59 11.94 15.14 -2.49
CA LEU A 59 12.32 14.73 -1.14
C LEU A 59 11.11 14.26 -0.33
N ILE A 60 9.99 15.00 -0.40
CA ILE A 60 8.73 14.64 0.27
C ILE A 60 8.26 13.26 -0.21
N SER A 61 8.27 13.02 -1.52
CA SER A 61 7.87 11.75 -2.12
C SER A 61 8.78 10.59 -1.69
N VAL A 62 10.10 10.78 -1.62
CA VAL A 62 11.03 9.73 -1.15
C VAL A 62 10.83 9.41 0.34
N ILE A 63 10.60 10.43 1.18
CA ILE A 63 10.25 10.24 2.58
C ILE A 63 8.93 9.46 2.70
N ASN A 64 7.92 9.81 1.91
CA ASN A 64 6.64 9.09 1.87
C ASN A 64 6.83 7.61 1.52
N VAL A 65 7.65 7.29 0.51
CA VAL A 65 8.01 5.90 0.20
C VAL A 65 8.68 5.21 1.40
N GLY A 66 9.57 5.89 2.12
CA GLY A 66 10.17 5.38 3.35
C GLY A 66 9.14 5.06 4.44
N ILE A 67 8.15 5.94 4.65
CA ILE A 67 7.04 5.71 5.58
C ILE A 67 6.22 4.49 5.14
N SER A 68 5.94 4.36 3.84
CA SER A 68 5.26 3.18 3.28
C SER A 68 6.01 1.88 3.60
N MET A 69 7.32 1.85 3.37
CA MET A 69 8.16 0.68 3.66
C MET A 69 8.16 0.32 5.15
N LEU A 70 8.27 1.32 6.02
CA LEU A 70 8.18 1.12 7.47
C LEU A 70 6.80 0.59 7.86
N SER A 71 5.73 1.15 7.30
CA SER A 71 4.35 0.67 7.50
C SER A 71 4.23 -0.81 7.15
N THR A 72 4.71 -1.23 5.98
CA THR A 72 4.71 -2.63 5.55
C THR A 72 5.54 -3.50 6.51
N ARG A 73 6.72 -3.04 6.93
CA ARG A 73 7.59 -3.79 7.83
C ARG A 73 6.96 -4.00 9.21
N PHE A 74 6.38 -2.97 9.80
CA PHE A 74 5.70 -3.09 11.10
C PHE A 74 4.41 -3.93 10.99
N THR A 75 3.68 -3.83 9.88
CA THR A 75 2.53 -4.69 9.60
C THR A 75 2.95 -6.16 9.48
N GLY A 76 4.08 -6.44 8.82
CA GLY A 76 4.67 -7.78 8.73
C GLY A 76 5.11 -8.35 10.09
N LYS A 77 5.51 -7.48 11.02
CA LYS A 77 5.77 -7.83 12.43
C LYS A 77 4.51 -7.88 13.29
N LEU A 78 3.32 -7.69 12.69
CA LEU A 78 2.03 -7.64 13.39
C LEU A 78 1.97 -6.59 14.52
N SER A 79 2.69 -5.49 14.33
CA SER A 79 2.70 -4.33 15.23
C SER A 79 1.70 -3.26 14.81
N ASN A 80 1.05 -2.64 15.80
CA ASN A 80 0.10 -1.55 15.58
C ASN A 80 0.70 -0.34 14.84
N TRP A 81 2.02 -0.13 14.96
CA TRP A 81 2.76 0.91 14.25
C TRP A 81 2.60 0.84 12.73
N GLY A 82 2.42 -0.36 12.18
CA GLY A 82 2.18 -0.54 10.75
C GLY A 82 0.96 0.25 10.29
N ASN A 83 -0.17 0.10 10.99
CA ASN A 83 -1.41 0.79 10.62
C ASN A 83 -1.37 2.30 10.88
N TYR A 84 -0.66 2.76 11.91
CA TYR A 84 -0.46 4.20 12.15
C TYR A 84 0.33 4.86 11.03
N LEU A 85 1.47 4.27 10.66
CA LEU A 85 2.28 4.74 9.53
C LEU A 85 1.51 4.60 8.21
N GLY A 86 0.66 3.58 8.09
CA GLY A 86 -0.26 3.40 6.98
C GLY A 86 -1.23 4.58 6.80
N ILE A 87 -1.80 5.13 7.88
CA ILE A 87 -2.63 6.35 7.80
C ILE A 87 -1.80 7.54 7.31
N VAL A 88 -0.64 7.77 7.91
CA VAL A 88 0.23 8.90 7.53
C VAL A 88 0.60 8.82 6.05
N ASN A 89 1.05 7.63 5.60
CA ASN A 89 1.34 7.35 4.21
C ASN A 89 0.13 7.51 3.29
N THR A 90 -1.07 7.13 3.73
CA THR A 90 -2.31 7.28 2.94
C THR A 90 -2.64 8.75 2.70
N ILE A 91 -2.50 9.59 3.72
CA ILE A 91 -2.75 11.03 3.59
C ILE A 91 -1.70 11.66 2.66
N LEU A 92 -0.42 11.37 2.89
CA LEU A 92 0.68 11.93 2.10
C LEU A 92 0.62 11.45 0.63
N SER A 93 0.48 10.14 0.41
CA SER A 93 0.30 9.59 -0.94
C SER A 93 -0.94 10.16 -1.63
N GLY A 94 -2.03 10.35 -0.89
CA GLY A 94 -3.25 10.95 -1.44
C GLY A 94 -3.07 12.40 -1.87
N ALA A 95 -2.38 13.20 -1.05
CA ALA A 95 -2.03 14.56 -1.41
C ALA A 95 -1.12 14.61 -2.64
N ILE A 96 -0.07 13.77 -2.67
CA ILE A 96 0.88 13.67 -3.80
C ILE A 96 0.15 13.29 -5.08
N ASP A 97 -0.64 12.20 -5.06
CA ASP A 97 -1.36 11.74 -6.25
C ASP A 97 -2.37 12.77 -6.75
N TYR A 98 -3.09 13.42 -5.84
CA TYR A 98 -4.05 14.46 -6.21
C TYR A 98 -3.35 15.67 -6.87
N ILE A 99 -2.21 16.11 -6.30
CA ILE A 99 -1.36 17.17 -6.87
C ILE A 99 -0.89 16.79 -8.28
N LEU A 100 -0.52 15.52 -8.49
CA LEU A 100 -0.10 15.00 -9.80
C LEU A 100 -1.26 14.77 -10.78
N GLY A 101 -2.49 15.18 -10.43
CA GLY A 101 -3.65 15.13 -11.31
C GLY A 101 -4.40 13.80 -11.32
N ASN A 102 -4.12 12.88 -10.40
CA ASN A 102 -4.87 11.63 -10.28
C ASN A 102 -6.28 11.91 -9.70
N LYS A 103 -7.27 12.01 -10.59
CA LYS A 103 -8.66 12.25 -10.19
C LYS A 103 -9.27 11.12 -9.35
N ALA A 104 -8.76 9.89 -9.46
CA ALA A 104 -9.24 8.78 -8.62
C ALA A 104 -8.86 8.98 -7.15
N ALA A 105 -7.84 9.79 -6.86
CA ALA A 105 -7.32 10.01 -5.51
C ALA A 105 -8.40 10.53 -4.53
N ILE A 106 -9.38 11.28 -5.03
CA ILE A 106 -10.50 11.81 -4.24
C ILE A 106 -11.44 10.72 -3.71
N ILE A 107 -11.39 9.52 -4.28
CA ILE A 107 -12.18 8.35 -3.85
C ILE A 107 -11.27 7.34 -3.15
N THR A 108 -10.14 7.01 -3.77
CA THR A 108 -9.29 5.89 -3.32
C THR A 108 -8.71 6.15 -1.93
N TYR A 109 -8.14 7.32 -1.69
CA TYR A 109 -7.45 7.62 -0.43
C TYR A 109 -8.40 7.81 0.76
N PRO A 110 -9.57 8.47 0.64
CA PRO A 110 -10.56 8.47 1.72
C PRO A 110 -11.04 7.07 2.12
N ILE A 111 -11.26 6.18 1.14
CA ILE A 111 -11.63 4.79 1.43
C ILE A 111 -10.50 4.06 2.16
N THR A 112 -9.26 4.18 1.67
CA THR A 112 -8.09 3.59 2.32
C THR A 112 -7.88 4.14 3.74
N PHE A 113 -8.12 5.43 3.96
CA PHE A 113 -8.06 6.06 5.27
C PHE A 113 -9.07 5.46 6.26
N ILE A 114 -10.32 5.25 5.82
CA ILE A 114 -11.36 4.59 6.62
C ILE A 114 -10.93 3.14 6.95
N ILE A 115 -10.39 2.41 5.98
CA ILE A 115 -9.92 1.03 6.19
C ILE A 115 -8.80 1.00 7.24
N TYR A 116 -7.81 1.89 7.16
CA TYR A 116 -6.75 1.95 8.16
C TYR A 116 -7.26 2.39 9.53
N THR A 117 -8.22 3.31 9.59
CA THR A 117 -8.87 3.72 10.86
C THR A 117 -9.55 2.52 11.52
N PHE A 118 -10.28 1.72 10.72
CA PHE A 118 -10.86 0.46 11.19
C PHE A 118 -9.78 -0.55 11.60
N ALA A 119 -8.68 -0.66 10.85
CA ALA A 119 -7.55 -1.54 11.17
C ALA A 119 -6.96 -1.20 12.55
N ILE A 120 -6.68 0.08 12.83
CA ILE A 120 -6.16 0.53 14.13
C ILE A 120 -7.12 0.13 15.25
N LYS A 121 -8.42 0.40 15.09
CA LYS A 121 -9.44 0.05 16.10
C LYS A 121 -9.47 -1.47 16.33
N LYS A 122 -9.47 -2.26 15.26
CA LYS A 122 -9.55 -3.72 15.33
C LYS A 122 -8.29 -4.34 15.93
N TRP A 123 -7.12 -3.84 15.55
CA TRP A 123 -5.84 -4.36 16.04
C TRP A 123 -5.59 -4.01 17.50
N LYS A 124 -6.00 -2.82 17.96
CA LYS A 124 -5.99 -2.46 19.39
C LYS A 124 -6.82 -3.39 20.25
N ALA A 125 -7.93 -3.91 19.71
CA ALA A 125 -8.79 -4.86 20.38
C ALA A 125 -8.36 -6.33 20.22
N SER A 126 -7.24 -6.59 19.52
CA SER A 126 -6.72 -7.94 19.23
C SER A 126 -5.35 -8.13 19.91
N TYR A 127 -4.94 -9.37 20.14
CA TYR A 127 -3.63 -9.67 20.74
C TYR A 127 -2.47 -9.20 19.87
N GLU A 128 -1.53 -8.45 20.42
CA GLU A 128 -0.36 -7.96 19.70
C GLU A 128 0.54 -9.11 19.21
N GLY A 129 1.15 -8.96 18.02
CA GLY A 129 2.04 -9.98 17.46
C GLY A 129 1.36 -11.24 16.90
N ILE A 130 0.04 -11.40 17.09
CA ILE A 130 -0.71 -12.59 16.66
C ILE A 130 -1.79 -12.20 15.64
N PRO A 131 -1.89 -12.90 14.49
CA PRO A 131 -2.96 -12.67 13.54
C PRO A 131 -4.29 -13.20 14.09
N ASN A 132 -5.40 -12.56 13.72
CA ASN A 132 -6.73 -13.07 14.05
C ASN A 132 -7.01 -14.36 13.26
N THR A 133 -7.76 -15.27 13.88
CA THR A 133 -8.20 -16.51 13.24
C THR A 133 -9.70 -16.45 12.98
N ILE A 134 -10.11 -16.92 11.79
CA ILE A 134 -11.51 -17.14 11.44
C ILE A 134 -11.67 -18.53 10.83
N THR A 135 -12.85 -19.13 10.99
CA THR A 135 -13.13 -20.45 10.43
C THR A 135 -13.04 -20.43 8.90
N PRO A 136 -12.64 -21.54 8.24
CA PRO A 136 -12.49 -21.58 6.78
C PRO A 136 -13.77 -21.16 6.03
N SER A 137 -14.94 -21.65 6.41
CA SER A 137 -16.22 -21.29 5.78
C SER A 137 -16.50 -19.79 5.88
N ARG A 138 -16.22 -19.18 7.04
CA ARG A 138 -16.38 -17.74 7.24
C ARG A 138 -15.35 -16.95 6.43
N LYS A 139 -14.14 -17.47 6.28
CA LYS A 139 -13.06 -16.89 5.46
C LYS A 139 -13.46 -16.80 4.00
N TYR A 140 -14.08 -17.85 3.45
CA TYR A 140 -14.62 -17.82 2.08
C TYR A 140 -15.71 -16.76 1.92
N ILE A 141 -16.70 -16.73 2.81
CA ILE A 141 -17.80 -15.75 2.74
C ILE A 141 -17.26 -14.31 2.82
N VAL A 142 -16.41 -14.03 3.82
CA VAL A 142 -15.78 -12.72 4.00
C VAL A 142 -14.92 -12.34 2.80
N GLY A 143 -14.14 -13.28 2.27
CA GLY A 143 -13.31 -13.06 1.09
C GLY A 143 -14.12 -12.74 -0.16
N THR A 144 -15.24 -13.44 -0.38
CA THR A 144 -16.16 -13.16 -1.49
C THR A 144 -16.78 -11.76 -1.36
N ILE A 145 -17.28 -11.40 -0.17
CA ILE A 145 -17.85 -10.07 0.08
C ILE A 145 -16.81 -8.98 -0.14
N ILE A 146 -15.61 -9.14 0.44
CA ILE A 146 -14.50 -8.20 0.25
C ILE A 146 -14.18 -8.06 -1.24
N THR A 147 -14.09 -9.16 -1.98
CA THR A 147 -13.80 -9.12 -3.41
C THR A 147 -14.86 -8.33 -4.19
N ILE A 148 -16.14 -8.62 -3.99
CA ILE A 148 -17.24 -7.91 -4.68
C ILE A 148 -17.20 -6.40 -4.37
N VAL A 149 -17.09 -6.05 -3.09
CA VAL A 149 -17.06 -4.64 -2.64
C VAL A 149 -15.85 -3.91 -3.22
N THR A 150 -14.67 -4.51 -3.16
CA THR A 150 -13.43 -3.87 -3.62
C THR A 150 -13.37 -3.70 -5.13
N PHE A 151 -13.85 -4.67 -5.91
CA PHE A 151 -13.98 -4.52 -7.36
C PHE A 151 -15.00 -3.42 -7.72
N THR A 152 -16.13 -3.36 -7.02
CA THR A 152 -17.13 -2.31 -7.24
C THR A 152 -16.54 -0.92 -6.99
N ILE A 153 -15.89 -0.73 -5.83
CA ILE A 153 -15.21 0.52 -5.49
C ILE A 153 -14.14 0.86 -6.53
N SER A 154 -13.37 -0.13 -6.97
CA SER A 154 -12.26 0.10 -7.91
C SER A 154 -12.74 0.51 -9.29
N ILE A 155 -13.83 -0.10 -9.77
CA ILE A 155 -14.47 0.29 -11.03
C ILE A 155 -14.95 1.74 -10.94
N VAL A 156 -15.66 2.09 -9.86
CA VAL A 156 -16.17 3.47 -9.67
C VAL A 156 -15.03 4.49 -9.59
N ALA A 157 -13.99 4.19 -8.80
CA ALA A 157 -12.85 5.08 -8.64
C ALA A 157 -12.10 5.31 -9.97
N ASN A 158 -11.85 4.25 -10.74
CA ASN A 158 -11.17 4.40 -12.03
C ASN A 158 -12.03 4.99 -13.13
N TYR A 159 -13.34 4.75 -13.11
CA TYR A 159 -14.23 5.42 -14.04
C TYR A 159 -14.15 6.94 -13.90
N THR A 160 -14.03 7.44 -12.66
CA THR A 160 -13.74 8.85 -12.37
C THR A 160 -12.31 9.23 -12.75
N GLY A 161 -11.32 8.39 -12.41
CA GLY A 161 -9.90 8.62 -12.68
C GLY A 161 -9.55 8.80 -14.16
N PHE A 162 -10.13 7.96 -15.02
CA PHE A 162 -9.84 7.92 -16.46
C PHE A 162 -10.80 8.75 -17.32
N ASN A 163 -11.58 9.65 -16.71
CA ASN A 163 -12.62 10.43 -17.40
C ASN A 163 -13.56 9.54 -18.22
N LYS A 164 -13.98 8.40 -17.66
CA LYS A 164 -14.89 7.43 -18.29
C LYS A 164 -14.29 6.62 -19.46
N ASN A 165 -13.00 6.79 -19.76
CA ASN A 165 -12.34 6.03 -20.81
C ASN A 165 -11.92 4.64 -20.30
N ILE A 166 -12.35 3.59 -21.00
CA ILE A 166 -11.97 2.22 -20.69
C ILE A 166 -10.93 1.76 -21.72
N ASN A 167 -9.72 1.50 -21.24
CA ASN A 167 -8.61 0.96 -22.03
C ASN A 167 -7.83 -0.08 -21.21
N PHE A 168 -6.74 -0.61 -21.79
CA PHE A 168 -5.90 -1.58 -21.09
C PHE A 168 -5.35 -1.04 -19.77
N LEU A 169 -4.84 0.20 -19.77
CA LEU A 169 -4.27 0.82 -18.58
C LEU A 169 -5.32 1.05 -17.48
N SER A 170 -6.52 1.49 -17.82
CA SER A 170 -7.61 1.67 -16.86
C SER A 170 -8.07 0.35 -16.27
N THR A 171 -8.16 -0.70 -17.10
CA THR A 171 -8.54 -2.06 -16.67
C THR A 171 -7.50 -2.65 -15.73
N LEU A 172 -6.22 -2.57 -16.11
CA LEU A 172 -5.11 -3.01 -15.28
C LEU A 172 -5.09 -2.26 -13.94
N THR A 173 -5.26 -0.94 -13.98
CA THR A 173 -5.31 -0.12 -12.76
C THR A 173 -6.48 -0.53 -11.87
N THR A 174 -7.62 -0.93 -12.43
CA THR A 174 -8.81 -1.36 -11.65
C THR A 174 -8.51 -2.65 -10.91
N ILE A 175 -7.93 -3.63 -11.60
CA ILE A 175 -7.58 -4.93 -11.01
C ILE A 175 -6.53 -4.75 -9.90
N VAL A 176 -5.48 -3.97 -10.18
CA VAL A 176 -4.41 -3.69 -9.22
C VAL A 176 -4.94 -2.97 -7.99
N PHE A 177 -5.80 -1.96 -8.17
CA PHE A 177 -6.38 -1.24 -7.05
C PHE A 177 -7.35 -2.12 -6.25
N ALA A 178 -8.14 -2.98 -6.90
CA ALA A 178 -8.99 -3.94 -6.21
C ALA A 178 -8.15 -4.87 -5.33
N PHE A 179 -7.03 -5.40 -5.83
CA PHE A 179 -6.14 -6.26 -5.05
C PHE A 179 -5.52 -5.54 -3.85
N SER A 180 -5.14 -4.27 -4.02
CA SER A 180 -4.70 -3.43 -2.91
C SER A 180 -5.79 -3.28 -1.85
N LEU A 181 -7.03 -3.00 -2.24
CA LEU A 181 -8.14 -2.88 -1.28
C LEU A 181 -8.47 -4.21 -0.59
N ILE A 182 -8.41 -5.33 -1.30
CA ILE A 182 -8.58 -6.68 -0.71
C ILE A 182 -7.51 -6.90 0.36
N ALA A 183 -6.25 -6.62 0.03
CA ALA A 183 -5.14 -6.74 0.96
C ALA A 183 -5.34 -5.86 2.20
N ASN A 184 -5.74 -4.60 2.00
CA ASN A 184 -6.01 -3.65 3.08
C ASN A 184 -7.20 -4.05 3.97
N LEU A 185 -8.26 -4.63 3.41
CA LEU A 185 -9.41 -5.10 4.20
C LEU A 185 -9.07 -6.37 5.00
N PHE A 186 -8.33 -7.30 4.42
CA PHE A 186 -7.79 -8.44 5.17
C PHE A 186 -6.81 -7.99 6.26
N ASN A 187 -5.97 -6.99 5.98
CA ASN A 187 -5.13 -6.36 6.97
C ASN A 187 -5.96 -5.75 8.10
N ALA A 188 -7.04 -5.05 7.78
CA ALA A 188 -7.89 -4.42 8.78
C ALA A 188 -8.59 -5.43 9.70
N LEU A 189 -8.83 -6.65 9.22
CA LEU A 189 -9.29 -7.79 10.02
C LEU A 189 -8.17 -8.50 10.79
N LYS A 190 -6.91 -8.09 10.60
CA LYS A 190 -5.68 -8.70 11.12
C LYS A 190 -5.47 -10.15 10.63
N LEU A 191 -5.83 -10.42 9.38
CA LEU A 191 -5.71 -11.76 8.78
C LEU A 191 -4.40 -11.89 8.00
N ASP A 192 -3.81 -13.08 8.03
CA ASP A 192 -2.60 -13.46 7.29
C ASP A 192 -2.80 -13.59 5.77
N THR A 193 -4.05 -13.57 5.34
CA THR A 193 -4.45 -13.81 3.94
C THR A 193 -4.19 -12.62 3.03
N GLN A 194 -3.79 -11.49 3.61
CA GLN A 194 -3.46 -10.27 2.89
C GLN A 194 -2.20 -10.41 2.01
N TRP A 195 -1.24 -11.26 2.38
CA TRP A 195 0.11 -11.25 1.77
C TRP A 195 0.14 -11.62 0.28
N PRO A 196 -0.58 -12.65 -0.20
CA PRO A 196 -0.62 -12.95 -1.64
C PRO A 196 -1.16 -11.78 -2.48
N PHE A 197 -2.14 -11.04 -1.97
CA PHE A 197 -2.70 -9.87 -2.68
C PHE A 197 -1.68 -8.73 -2.75
N TRP A 198 -0.94 -8.47 -1.66
CA TRP A 198 0.17 -7.52 -1.67
C TRP A 198 1.27 -7.93 -2.65
N MET A 199 1.60 -9.22 -2.73
CA MET A 199 2.60 -9.73 -3.67
C MET A 199 2.19 -9.45 -5.12
N VAL A 200 0.96 -9.80 -5.51
CA VAL A 200 0.47 -9.55 -6.87
C VAL A 200 0.43 -8.05 -7.17
N TYR A 201 -0.10 -7.24 -6.23
CA TYR A 201 -0.10 -5.78 -6.37
C TYR A 201 1.31 -5.23 -6.65
N ASN A 202 2.31 -5.62 -5.84
CA ASN A 202 3.67 -5.12 -5.98
C ASN A 202 4.35 -5.60 -7.26
N ILE A 203 4.13 -6.84 -7.68
CA ILE A 203 4.67 -7.35 -8.96
C ILE A 203 4.11 -6.54 -10.13
N VAL A 204 2.80 -6.30 -10.17
CA VAL A 204 2.19 -5.54 -11.27
C VAL A 204 2.65 -4.09 -11.25
N GLN A 205 2.78 -3.46 -10.08
CA GLN A 205 3.30 -2.08 -9.96
C GLN A 205 4.75 -1.98 -10.40
N LEU A 206 5.58 -2.99 -10.11
CA LEU A 206 6.94 -3.08 -10.59
C LEU A 206 6.97 -3.20 -12.13
N LEU A 207 6.15 -4.07 -12.72
CA LEU A 207 6.07 -4.21 -14.18
C LEU A 207 5.63 -2.92 -14.86
N LYS A 208 4.65 -2.22 -14.30
CA LYS A 208 4.21 -0.90 -14.77
C LYS A 208 5.31 0.17 -14.72
N ALA A 209 6.34 0.01 -13.90
CA ALA A 209 7.46 0.96 -13.85
C ALA A 209 8.43 0.78 -15.03
N PHE A 210 8.37 -0.35 -15.74
CA PHE A 210 9.23 -0.66 -16.90
C PHE A 210 8.54 -0.45 -18.26
N THR A 211 7.25 -0.12 -18.28
CA THR A 211 6.42 0.04 -19.47
C THR A 211 5.77 1.41 -19.50
#